data_AF-A0A947JI58-F1
#
_entry.id   AF-A0A947JI58-F1
#
_cell.length_a   1.000
_cell.length_b   1.000
_cell.length_c   1.000
_cell.angle_alpha   90.00
_cell.angle_beta   90.00
_cell.angle_gamma   90.00
#
_symmetry.space_group_name_H-M   'P 1'
#
loop_
_entity.id
_entity.type
_entity.pdbx_description
1 polymer ?
#
loop_
_entity_poly.entity_id
_entity_poly.type
_entity_poly.pdbx_seq_one_letter_code
_entity_poly.pdbx_strand_id
1 'polypeptide(L)'
;MPIKQAGIKALRQSKKRRVSNLSGKNNLRNLTKRADRALEAGKKDEAKELVQKTTKALDKAAKTNLIKKNTASRRKSRLMKKLNSLK
;
A
#
# COMPACT_ATOMS: atom_id res chain seq x y z
N MET A 1 9.75 18.31 24.76
CA MET A 1 8.39 17.77 25.04
C MET A 1 7.37 18.89 24.82
N PRO A 2 6.11 18.60 24.44
CA PRO A 2 5.10 19.64 24.32
C PRO A 2 4.80 20.24 25.70
N ILE A 3 4.80 21.57 25.78
CA ILE A 3 4.57 22.31 27.04
C ILE A 3 3.06 22.52 27.28
N LYS A 4 2.30 22.81 26.21
CA LYS A 4 0.84 23.01 26.27
C LYS A 4 0.09 21.68 26.32
N GLN A 5 -0.99 21.59 27.09
CA GLN A 5 -1.85 20.40 27.21
C GLN A 5 -2.35 19.87 25.86
N ALA A 6 -2.73 20.76 24.94
CA ALA A 6 -3.12 20.40 23.58
C ALA A 6 -1.99 19.66 22.82
N GLY A 7 -0.73 20.07 23.01
CA GLY A 7 0.44 19.44 22.39
C GLY A 7 0.72 18.04 22.95
N ILE A 8 0.53 17.84 24.26
CA ILE A 8 0.68 16.53 24.91
C ILE A 8 -0.36 15.54 24.34
N LYS A 9 -1.62 15.98 24.18
CA LYS A 9 -2.69 15.19 23.55
C LYS A 9 -2.37 14.87 22.09
N ALA A 10 -1.92 15.85 21.31
CA ALA A 10 -1.56 15.65 19.90
C ALA A 10 -0.41 14.65 19.74
N LEU A 11 0.60 14.69 20.63
CA LEU A 11 1.71 13.74 20.62
C LEU A 11 1.23 12.30 20.85
N ARG A 12 0.32 12.09 21.81
CA ARG A 12 -0.29 10.77 22.09
C ARG A 12 -1.05 10.24 20.87
N GLN A 13 -1.88 11.08 20.26
CA GLN A 13 -2.64 10.73 19.06
C GLN A 13 -1.73 10.39 17.87
N SER A 14 -0.67 11.19 17.67
CA SER A 14 0.32 10.98 16.62
C SER A 14 1.02 9.62 16.75
N LYS A 15 1.47 9.26 17.97
CA LYS A 15 2.08 7.94 18.24
C LYS A 15 1.14 6.79 17.88
N LYS A 16 -0.13 6.85 18.32
CA LYS A 16 -1.14 5.84 18.00
C LYS A 16 -1.37 5.72 16.49
N ARG A 17 -1.57 6.84 15.79
CA ARG A 17 -1.76 6.88 14.33
C ARG A 17 -0.54 6.35 13.59
N ARG A 18 0.68 6.67 14.05
CA ARG A 18 1.93 6.21 13.44
C ARG A 18 2.02 4.68 13.42
N VAL A 19 1.70 4.01 14.52
CA VAL A 19 1.76 2.54 14.61
C VAL A 19 0.80 1.89 13.61
N SER A 20 -0.46 2.33 13.58
CA SER A 20 -1.46 1.79 12.63
C SER A 20 -1.07 2.05 11.17
N ASN A 21 -0.61 3.27 10.86
CA ASN A 21 -0.18 3.64 9.51
C ASN A 21 1.07 2.87 9.07
N LEU A 22 2.00 2.58 9.98
CA LEU A 22 3.20 1.81 9.70
C LEU A 22 2.83 0.36 9.32
N SER A 23 1.93 -0.26 10.08
CA SER A 23 1.43 -1.61 9.77
C SER A 23 0.76 -1.65 8.39
N GLY A 24 -0.14 -0.70 8.11
CA GLY A 24 -0.80 -0.61 6.80
C GLY A 24 0.18 -0.40 5.64
N LYS A 25 1.19 0.47 5.80
CA LYS A 25 2.23 0.69 4.80
C LYS A 25 3.09 -0.56 4.56
N ASN A 26 3.45 -1.27 5.63
CA ASN A 26 4.25 -2.49 5.54
C ASN A 26 3.47 -3.61 4.83
N ASN A 27 2.20 -3.80 5.16
CA ASN A 27 1.35 -4.76 4.47
C ASN A 27 1.25 -4.43 2.97
N LEU A 28 1.00 -3.17 2.62
CA LEU A 28 0.93 -2.75 1.23
C LEU A 28 2.24 -3.01 0.48
N ARG A 29 3.39 -2.71 1.11
CA ARG A 29 4.72 -2.98 0.55
C ARG A 29 4.95 -4.47 0.32
N ASN A 30 4.51 -5.31 1.25
CA ASN A 30 4.67 -6.77 1.16
C ASN A 30 3.78 -7.34 0.04
N LEU A 31 2.53 -6.89 -0.08
CA LEU A 31 1.63 -7.29 -1.17
C LEU A 31 2.20 -6.89 -2.54
N THR A 32 2.69 -5.65 -2.69
CA THR A 32 3.31 -5.23 -3.95
C THR A 32 4.54 -6.08 -4.29
N LYS A 33 5.40 -6.41 -3.31
CA LYS A 33 6.55 -7.28 -3.52
C LYS A 33 6.16 -8.70 -3.93
N ARG A 34 5.10 -9.26 -3.33
CA ARG A 34 4.58 -10.58 -3.68
C ARG A 34 4.04 -10.60 -5.11
N ALA A 35 3.28 -9.57 -5.50
CA ALA A 35 2.78 -9.43 -6.86
C ALA A 35 3.93 -9.28 -7.87
N ASP A 36 4.94 -8.44 -7.59
CA ASP A 36 6.11 -8.29 -8.45
C ASP A 36 6.88 -9.62 -8.61
N ARG A 37 7.12 -10.37 -7.53
CA ARG A 37 7.78 -11.69 -7.59
C ARG A 37 6.98 -12.73 -8.37
N ALA A 38 5.66 -12.75 -8.22
CA ALA A 38 4.81 -13.67 -8.98
C ALA A 38 4.80 -13.35 -10.48
N LEU A 39 4.86 -12.06 -10.83
CA LEU A 39 5.03 -11.61 -12.20
C LEU A 39 6.40 -12.01 -12.77
N GLU A 40 7.48 -11.85 -11.99
CA GLU A 40 8.83 -12.28 -12.39
C GLU A 40 8.95 -13.81 -12.55
N ALA A 41 8.22 -14.58 -11.73
CA ALA A 41 8.22 -16.04 -11.78
C ALA A 41 7.40 -16.64 -12.94
N GLY A 42 6.74 -15.83 -13.79
CA GLY A 42 6.02 -16.30 -14.98
C GLY A 42 4.71 -17.05 -14.72
N LYS A 43 4.25 -17.16 -13.46
CA LYS A 43 3.03 -17.89 -13.09
C LYS A 43 1.78 -17.05 -13.37
N LYS A 44 1.21 -17.16 -14.57
CA LYS A 44 0.13 -16.28 -15.07
C LYS A 44 -1.10 -16.23 -14.16
N ASP A 45 -1.58 -17.36 -13.65
CA ASP A 45 -2.82 -17.38 -12.85
C ASP A 45 -2.62 -16.86 -11.43
N GLU A 46 -1.53 -17.29 -10.77
CA GLU A 46 -1.15 -16.80 -9.43
C GLU A 46 -0.85 -15.28 -9.46
N ALA A 47 -0.16 -14.81 -10.52
CA ALA A 47 0.13 -13.40 -10.70
C ALA A 47 -1.14 -12.55 -10.90
N LYS A 48 -2.12 -13.02 -11.68
CA LYS A 48 -3.41 -12.32 -11.86
C LYS A 48 -4.14 -12.14 -10.54
N GLU A 49 -4.24 -13.21 -9.74
CA GLU A 49 -4.94 -13.16 -8.45
C GLU A 49 -4.23 -12.22 -7.47
N LEU A 50 -2.90 -12.30 -7.37
CA LEU A 50 -2.11 -11.43 -6.50
C LEU A 50 -2.16 -9.96 -6.94
N VAL A 51 -2.14 -9.69 -8.25
CA VAL A 51 -2.31 -8.33 -8.77
C VAL A 51 -3.70 -7.80 -8.42
N GLN A 52 -4.76 -8.58 -8.58
CA GLN A 52 -6.13 -8.16 -8.23
C GLN A 52 -6.27 -7.86 -6.73
N LYS A 53 -5.70 -8.71 -5.85
CA LYS A 53 -5.66 -8.46 -4.40
C LYS A 53 -4.90 -7.16 -4.08
N THR A 54 -3.76 -6.95 -4.76
CA THR A 54 -2.91 -5.78 -4.55
C THR A 54 -3.56 -4.49 -5.04
N THR A 55 -4.26 -4.50 -6.18
CA THR A 55 -4.98 -3.31 -6.68
C THR A 55 -6.11 -2.92 -5.73
N LYS A 56 -6.89 -3.88 -5.24
CA LYS A 56 -7.93 -3.64 -4.22
C LYS A 56 -7.36 -3.03 -2.94
N ALA A 57 -6.21 -3.52 -2.48
CA ALA A 57 -5.53 -2.98 -1.30
C ALA A 57 -5.01 -1.55 -1.53
N LEU A 58 -4.47 -1.25 -2.71
CA LEU A 58 -4.02 0.11 -3.09
C LEU A 58 -5.18 1.11 -3.09
N ASP A 59 -6.31 0.74 -3.68
CA ASP A 59 -7.49 1.62 -3.77
C ASP A 59 -8.09 1.88 -2.36
N LYS A 60 -8.12 0.86 -1.49
CA LYS A 60 -8.54 1.04 -0.08
C LYS A 60 -7.57 1.92 0.73
N ALA A 61 -6.26 1.79 0.49
CA ALA A 61 -5.25 2.63 1.11
C ALA A 61 -5.35 4.10 0.66
N ALA A 62 -5.77 4.35 -0.58
CA ALA A 62 -6.05 5.70 -1.07
C ALA A 62 -7.31 6.29 -0.41
N LYS A 63 -8.39 5.51 -0.27
CA LYS A 63 -9.64 5.95 0.39
C LYS A 63 -9.43 6.36 1.84
N THR A 64 -8.56 5.65 2.56
CA THR A 64 -8.23 5.92 3.96
C THR A 64 -7.16 7.00 4.15
N ASN A 65 -6.74 7.68 3.07
CA ASN A 65 -5.67 8.68 3.06
C ASN A 65 -4.31 8.16 3.57
N LEU A 66 -4.10 6.84 3.60
CA LEU A 66 -2.82 6.24 3.96
C LEU A 66 -1.75 6.51 2.89
N ILE A 67 -2.18 6.54 1.62
CA ILE A 67 -1.39 6.97 0.46
C ILE A 67 -2.18 8.00 -0.37
N LYS A 68 -1.47 8.85 -1.11
CA LYS A 68 -2.11 9.80 -2.04
C LYS A 68 -2.70 9.05 -3.24
N LYS A 69 -3.81 9.56 -3.79
CA LYS A 69 -4.50 9.00 -4.96
C LYS A 69 -3.53 8.77 -6.13
N ASN A 70 -2.68 9.75 -6.43
CA ASN A 70 -1.69 9.65 -7.51
C ASN A 70 -0.67 8.55 -7.29
N THR A 71 -0.28 8.28 -6.03
CA THR A 71 0.64 7.18 -5.70
C THR A 71 -0.03 5.83 -5.93
N ALA A 72 -1.31 5.70 -5.57
CA ALA A 72 -2.09 4.49 -5.84
C ALA A 72 -2.22 4.25 -7.34
N SER A 73 -2.64 5.26 -8.11
CA SER A 73 -2.79 5.19 -9.57
C SER A 73 -1.48 4.82 -10.26
N ARG A 74 -0.35 5.42 -9.85
CA ARG A 74 0.98 5.13 -10.41
C ARG A 74 1.38 3.67 -10.16
N ARG A 75 1.17 3.15 -8.95
CA ARG A 75 1.49 1.76 -8.59
C ARG A 75 0.59 0.76 -9.32
N LYS A 76 -0.72 1.06 -9.40
CA LYS A 76 -1.70 0.27 -10.15
C LYS A 76 -1.31 0.18 -11.64
N SER A 77 -1.02 1.32 -12.27
CA SER A 77 -0.60 1.37 -13.67
C SER A 77 0.67 0.54 -13.93
N ARG A 78 1.69 0.65 -13.07
CA ARG A 78 2.93 -0.13 -13.21
C ARG A 78 2.70 -1.65 -13.09
N LEU A 79 1.91 -2.09 -12.12
CA LEU A 79 1.58 -3.52 -11.95
C LEU A 79 0.80 -4.06 -13.16
N MET A 80 -0.19 -3.32 -13.64
CA MET A 80 -0.99 -3.73 -14.81
C MET A 80 -0.15 -3.77 -16.09
N LYS A 81 0.76 -2.80 -16.28
CA LYS A 81 1.69 -2.82 -17.43
C LYS A 81 2.56 -4.08 -17.43
N LYS A 82 3.13 -4.45 -16.27
CA LYS A 82 3.94 -5.67 -16.12
C LYS A 82 3.12 -6.95 -16.38
N LEU A 83 1.88 -7.00 -15.89
CA LEU A 83 0.98 -8.13 -16.15
C LEU A 83 0.66 -8.26 -17.65
N ASN A 84 0.41 -7.15 -18.32
CA ASN A 84 0.11 -7.13 -19.75
C ASN A 84 1.33 -7.42 -20.63
N SER A 85 2.55 -7.09 -20.18
CA SER A 85 3.78 -7.46 -20.89
C SER A 85 4.15 -8.93 -20.73
N LEU A 86 3.59 -9.62 -19.73
CA LEU A 86 3.79 -11.05 -19.49
C LEU A 86 2.95 -11.94 -20.43
N LYS A 87 2.41 -11.36 -21.51
CA LYS A 87 1.48 -12.00 -22.44
C LYS A 87 2.12 -13.21 -23.10
#